data_AF-A0A6P5WWT2-F1
#
_entry.id   AF-A0A6P5WWT2-F1
#
_cell.length_a   1.000
_cell.length_b   1.000
_cell.length_c   1.000
_cell.angle_alpha   90.00
_cell.angle_beta   90.00
_cell.angle_gamma   90.00
#
_symmetry.space_group_name_H-M   'P 1'
#
loop_
_entity.id
_entity.type
_entity.pdbx_description
1 polymer ?
#
loop_
_entity_poly.entity_id
_entity_poly.type
_entity_poly.pdbx_seq_one_letter_code
_entity_poly.pdbx_strand_id
1 'polypeptide(L)'
;MPKRIAKRFFYDVEAWLFAADRKIKEVRNLMDEAEMATKKCLIGLCPNVKSRYQLGKKADLEAMAIAELPGEVRFFGRVSYRTAPEPITFEPARDFKAFQSRDFVLNEIMDALKDDSVIVIGVHGVSGVGKTTLVKEVARRAMEGELFDSACMAVVTQTPDIKKIQDQIADELALRFEEKSMAVRASQLC
;
A
#
# COMPACT_ATOMS: atom_id res chain seq x y z
N MET A 1 14.02 16.94 -6.48
CA MET A 1 12.62 16.98 -5.98
C MET A 1 12.22 15.58 -5.55
N PRO A 2 11.84 15.31 -4.30
CA PRO A 2 11.50 13.95 -3.87
C PRO A 2 10.16 13.52 -4.51
N LYS A 3 10.20 12.42 -5.27
CA LYS A 3 9.00 11.72 -5.79
C LYS A 3 8.11 11.35 -4.60
N ARG A 4 6.88 11.88 -4.54
CA ARG A 4 5.89 11.49 -3.53
C ARG A 4 5.44 10.06 -3.82
N ILE A 5 5.76 9.13 -2.93
CA ILE A 5 5.26 7.75 -2.97
C ILE A 5 3.73 7.80 -2.86
N ALA A 6 3.01 7.26 -3.84
CA ALA A 6 1.56 7.19 -3.80
C ALA A 6 1.13 6.22 -2.69
N LYS A 7 0.44 6.75 -1.66
CA LYS A 7 -0.25 5.94 -0.66
C LYS A 7 -1.63 5.61 -1.20
N ARG A 8 -1.99 4.32 -1.26
CA ARG A 8 -3.37 3.89 -1.56
C ARG A 8 -4.07 3.52 -0.26
N PHE A 9 -5.35 3.84 -0.18
CA PHE A 9 -6.17 3.48 0.96
C PHE A 9 -6.80 2.11 0.72
N PHE A 10 -7.15 1.39 1.79
CA PHE A 10 -7.95 0.18 1.62
C PHE A 10 -9.34 0.54 1.06
N TYR A 11 -9.96 -0.38 0.32
CA TYR A 11 -11.26 -0.17 -0.29
C TYR A 11 -12.31 0.37 0.71
N ASP A 12 -12.35 -0.21 1.91
CA ASP A 12 -13.31 0.20 2.96
C ASP A 12 -13.06 1.64 3.44
N VAL A 13 -11.81 2.09 3.43
CA VAL A 13 -11.42 3.47 3.78
C VAL A 13 -11.79 4.43 2.65
N GLU A 14 -11.60 4.04 1.39
CA GLU A 14 -12.03 4.84 0.23
C GLU A 14 -13.55 4.98 0.16
N ALA A 15 -14.27 3.89 0.41
CA ALA A 15 -15.73 3.87 0.48
C ALA A 15 -16.24 4.78 1.61
N TRP A 16 -15.61 4.72 2.79
CA TRP A 16 -15.93 5.58 3.92
C TRP A 16 -15.65 7.05 3.62
N LEU A 17 -14.48 7.38 3.04
CA LEU A 17 -14.14 8.75 2.62
C LEU A 17 -15.17 9.30 1.63
N PHE A 18 -15.58 8.49 0.65
CA PHE A 18 -16.59 8.88 -0.32
C PHE A 18 -17.97 9.12 0.33
N ALA A 19 -18.36 8.30 1.31
CA ALA A 19 -19.58 8.51 2.07
C ALA A 19 -19.52 9.80 2.91
N ALA A 20 -18.39 10.07 3.56
CA ALA A 20 -18.16 11.30 4.31
C ALA A 20 -18.21 12.55 3.43
N ASP A 21 -17.56 12.53 2.25
CA ASP A 21 -17.58 13.64 1.29
C ASP A 21 -18.99 13.91 0.76
N ARG A 22 -19.78 12.86 0.51
CA ARG A 22 -21.19 13.00 0.14
C ARG A 22 -21.98 13.69 1.24
N LYS A 23 -21.81 13.29 2.49
CA LYS A 23 -22.49 13.89 3.65
C LYS A 23 -22.10 15.35 3.84
N ILE A 24 -20.83 15.69 3.67
CA ILE A 24 -20.37 17.09 3.69
C ILE A 24 -21.10 17.92 2.63
N LYS A 25 -21.29 17.38 1.42
CA LYS A 25 -22.01 18.06 0.35
C LYS A 25 -23.50 18.25 0.68
N GLU A 26 -24.14 17.23 1.25
CA GLU A 26 -25.55 17.28 1.67
C GLU A 26 -25.77 18.36 2.75
N VAL A 27 -24.88 18.45 3.75
CA VAL A 27 -24.93 19.48 4.79
C VAL A 27 -24.72 20.88 4.24
N ARG A 28 -23.80 21.07 3.28
CA ARG A 28 -23.60 22.39 2.64
C ARG A 28 -24.85 22.85 1.90
N ASN A 29 -25.47 21.98 1.12
CA ASN A 29 -26.73 22.30 0.44
C ASN A 29 -27.84 22.68 1.42
N LEU A 30 -27.93 21.98 2.57
CA LEU A 30 -28.88 22.31 3.63
C LEU A 30 -28.63 23.70 4.25
N MET A 31 -27.37 24.08 4.44
CA MET A 31 -27.02 25.41 4.91
C MET A 31 -27.42 26.49 3.90
N ASP A 32 -27.19 26.26 2.61
CA ASP A 32 -27.60 27.17 1.54
C ASP A 32 -29.14 27.31 1.48
N GLU A 33 -29.87 26.19 1.58
CA GLU A 33 -31.34 26.16 1.65
C GLU A 33 -31.87 26.93 2.87
N ALA A 34 -31.22 26.78 4.03
CA ALA A 34 -31.57 27.51 5.26
C ALA A 34 -31.31 29.01 5.13
N GLU A 35 -30.20 29.41 4.51
CA GLU A 35 -29.91 30.81 4.22
C GLU A 35 -30.92 31.42 3.25
N MET A 36 -31.36 30.66 2.24
CA MET A 36 -32.41 31.12 1.32
C MET A 36 -33.79 31.21 1.99
N ALA A 37 -34.13 30.27 2.88
CA ALA A 37 -35.39 30.24 3.62
C ALA A 37 -35.52 31.39 4.64
N THR A 38 -34.40 31.95 5.09
CA THR A 38 -34.39 33.18 5.91
C THR A 38 -34.56 34.46 5.08
N LYS A 39 -34.28 34.42 3.77
CA LYS A 39 -34.18 35.62 2.93
C LYS A 39 -35.47 36.20 2.34
N LYS A 40 -36.68 35.60 2.48
CA LYS A 40 -37.92 36.24 1.92
C LYS A 40 -39.26 35.94 2.64
N CYS A 41 -39.94 37.01 3.04
CA CYS A 41 -41.26 37.40 2.52
C CYS A 41 -41.45 38.94 2.69
N LEU A 42 -42.24 39.56 1.78
CA LEU A 42 -42.75 40.95 1.73
C LEU A 42 -42.13 41.93 2.76
N ILE A 43 -41.30 42.85 2.28
CA ILE A 43 -40.71 43.95 3.09
C ILE A 43 -39.83 43.44 4.27
N GLY A 44 -39.38 42.19 4.25
CA GLY A 44 -38.30 41.72 5.13
C GLY A 44 -38.71 41.32 6.55
N LEU A 45 -39.98 41.03 6.82
CA LEU A 45 -40.48 40.86 8.19
C LEU A 45 -40.91 39.44 8.59
N CYS A 46 -41.08 38.49 7.67
CA CYS A 46 -41.60 37.16 8.02
C CYS A 46 -40.79 36.01 7.38
N PRO A 47 -39.94 35.29 8.16
CA PRO A 47 -39.31 34.06 7.69
C PRO A 47 -40.36 32.94 7.49
N ASN A 48 -40.18 32.10 6.48
CA ASN A 48 -41.08 30.98 6.18
C ASN A 48 -40.96 29.87 7.25
N VAL A 49 -41.82 29.92 8.27
CA VAL A 49 -41.80 29.03 9.44
C VAL A 49 -41.91 27.55 9.06
N LYS A 50 -42.73 27.21 8.06
CA LYS A 50 -42.91 25.81 7.60
C LYS A 50 -41.64 25.25 6.97
N SER A 51 -40.98 26.01 6.08
CA SER A 51 -39.69 25.62 5.52
C SER A 51 -38.61 25.49 6.58
N ARG A 52 -38.53 26.44 7.54
CA ARG A 52 -37.55 26.34 8.63
C ARG A 52 -37.74 25.10 9.50
N TYR A 53 -39.00 24.73 9.80
CA TYR A 53 -39.29 23.52 10.56
C TYR A 53 -38.85 22.26 9.82
N GLN A 54 -39.12 22.18 8.51
CA GLN A 54 -38.68 21.05 7.67
C GLN A 54 -37.15 20.96 7.59
N LEU A 55 -36.47 22.09 7.41
CA LEU A 55 -35.02 22.18 7.37
C LEU A 55 -34.38 21.83 8.72
N GLY A 56 -34.95 22.28 9.84
CA GLY A 56 -34.49 21.93 11.18
C GLY A 56 -34.61 20.42 11.44
N LYS A 57 -35.74 19.80 11.09
CA LYS A 57 -35.92 18.35 11.19
C LYS A 57 -34.91 17.57 10.33
N LYS A 58 -34.60 18.07 9.13
CA LYS A 58 -33.61 17.46 8.24
C LYS A 58 -32.19 17.63 8.78
N ALA A 59 -31.87 18.78 9.38
CA ALA A 59 -30.58 19.02 10.03
C ALA A 59 -30.37 18.11 11.25
N ASP A 60 -31.40 17.89 12.07
CA ASP A 60 -31.33 16.96 13.22
C ASP A 60 -31.04 15.52 12.76
N LEU A 61 -31.70 15.07 11.70
CA LEU A 61 -31.47 13.74 11.12
C LEU A 61 -30.06 13.58 10.56
N GLU A 62 -29.55 14.58 9.83
CA GLU A 62 -28.18 14.54 9.29
C GLU A 62 -27.14 14.62 10.42
N ALA A 63 -27.40 15.39 11.48
CA ALA A 63 -26.52 15.46 12.65
C ALA A 63 -26.41 14.10 13.36
N MET A 64 -27.52 13.37 13.49
CA MET A 64 -27.52 12.00 14.02
C MET A 64 -26.70 11.06 13.13
N ALA A 65 -26.91 11.09 11.81
CA ALA A 65 -26.16 10.25 10.88
C ALA A 65 -24.65 10.54 10.90
N ILE A 66 -24.25 11.81 11.01
CA ILE A 66 -22.84 12.21 11.13
C ILE A 66 -22.23 11.77 12.45
N ALA A 67 -23.00 11.77 13.55
CA ALA A 67 -22.53 11.31 14.85
C ALA A 67 -22.22 9.80 14.88
N GLU A 68 -22.78 9.02 13.96
CA GLU A 68 -22.53 7.58 13.81
C GLU A 68 -21.28 7.25 12.98
N LEU A 69 -20.88 8.12 12.04
CA LEU A 69 -19.70 7.91 11.17
C LEU A 69 -18.39 7.63 11.92
N PRO A 70 -18.07 8.27 13.08
CA PRO A 70 -16.87 7.96 13.85
C PRO A 70 -16.87 6.56 14.48
N GLY A 71 -18.04 5.93 14.65
CA GLY A 71 -18.16 4.56 15.14
C GLY A 71 -17.56 3.54 14.16
N GLU A 72 -17.68 3.80 12.85
CA GLU A 72 -17.14 2.96 11.77
C GLU A 72 -15.61 3.08 11.67
N VAL A 73 -15.06 4.26 11.97
CA VAL A 73 -13.61 4.53 11.89
C VAL A 73 -12.81 3.72 12.92
N ARG A 74 -13.43 3.35 14.05
CA ARG A 74 -12.76 2.58 15.13
C ARG A 74 -12.32 1.18 14.71
N PHE A 75 -12.75 0.69 13.55
CA PHE A 75 -12.39 -0.62 13.00
C PHE A 75 -11.20 -0.57 12.05
N PHE A 76 -10.74 0.62 11.63
CA PHE A 76 -9.58 0.72 10.74
C PHE A 76 -8.27 0.65 11.54
N GLY A 77 -7.79 -0.56 11.80
CA GLY A 77 -6.46 -0.76 12.40
C GLY A 77 -5.32 -0.24 11.52
N ARG A 78 -5.46 -0.30 10.19
CA ARG A 78 -4.51 0.22 9.20
C ARG A 78 -5.27 0.87 8.05
N VAL A 79 -5.07 2.17 7.83
CA VAL A 79 -5.88 2.95 6.87
C VAL A 79 -5.31 2.99 5.45
N SER A 80 -4.00 2.77 5.30
CA SER A 80 -3.32 2.84 4.00
C SER A 80 -2.27 1.77 3.88
N TYR A 81 -2.01 1.37 2.65
CA TYR A 81 -0.86 0.56 2.29
C TYR A 81 0.05 1.36 1.36
N ARG A 82 1.35 1.06 1.43
CA ARG A 82 2.30 1.60 0.47
C ARG A 82 2.14 0.78 -0.79
N THR A 83 1.89 1.46 -1.90
CA THR A 83 2.10 0.84 -3.20
C THR A 83 3.57 0.42 -3.25
N ALA A 84 3.83 -0.83 -3.64
CA ALA A 84 5.20 -1.26 -3.90
C ALA A 84 5.84 -0.22 -4.83
N PRO A 85 7.09 0.20 -4.58
CA PRO A 85 7.82 1.02 -5.52
C PRO A 85 7.82 0.33 -6.88
N GLU A 86 8.05 1.07 -7.97
CA GLU A 86 8.29 0.46 -9.29
C GLU A 86 9.24 -0.73 -9.10
N PRO A 87 8.88 -1.93 -9.58
CA PRO A 87 9.64 -3.13 -9.30
C PRO A 87 11.09 -2.87 -9.61
N ILE A 88 11.97 -3.26 -8.69
CA ILE A 88 13.41 -3.15 -8.91
C ILE A 88 13.68 -3.87 -10.23
N THR A 89 14.11 -3.10 -11.22
CA THR A 89 14.56 -3.65 -12.48
C THR A 89 15.86 -4.35 -12.18
N PHE A 90 15.80 -5.68 -12.04
CA PHE A 90 16.97 -6.52 -12.15
C PHE A 90 17.48 -6.33 -13.58
N GLU A 91 18.42 -5.40 -13.78
CA GLU A 91 19.04 -5.23 -15.08
C GLU A 91 19.62 -6.58 -15.52
N PRO A 92 19.54 -6.91 -16.82
CA PRO A 92 20.22 -8.09 -17.35
C PRO A 92 21.66 -8.04 -16.87
N ALA A 93 22.09 -9.07 -16.14
CA ALA A 93 23.48 -9.13 -15.74
C ALA A 93 24.29 -9.11 -17.04
N ARG A 94 25.07 -8.04 -17.27
CA ARG A 94 25.84 -7.84 -18.52
C ARG A 94 26.75 -9.02 -18.85
N ASP A 95 27.06 -9.82 -17.83
CA ASP A 95 27.92 -11.01 -17.88
C ASP A 95 27.15 -12.35 -17.87
N PHE A 96 25.81 -12.34 -17.93
CA PHE A 96 25.04 -13.59 -18.06
C PHE A 96 25.17 -14.13 -19.48
N LYS A 97 26.19 -14.96 -19.68
CA LYS A 97 26.30 -15.81 -20.87
C LYS A 97 25.39 -17.03 -20.68
N ALA A 98 24.44 -17.18 -21.60
CA ALA A 98 23.62 -18.38 -21.73
C ALA A 98 24.53 -19.56 -22.10
N PHE A 99 24.56 -20.55 -21.21
CA PHE A 99 25.21 -21.85 -21.42
C PHE A 99 24.16 -22.90 -21.10
N GLN A 100 24.08 -23.97 -21.90
CA GLN A 100 23.03 -25.00 -21.74
C GLN A 100 22.92 -25.55 -20.31
N SER A 101 24.05 -25.74 -19.61
CA SER A 101 24.06 -26.20 -18.22
C SER A 101 23.45 -25.19 -17.25
N ARG A 102 23.59 -23.89 -17.50
CA ARG A 102 23.01 -22.82 -16.68
C ARG A 102 21.53 -22.63 -16.97
N ASP A 103 21.10 -22.86 -18.21
CA ASP A 103 19.69 -22.82 -18.58
C ASP A 103 18.91 -23.96 -17.91
N PHE A 104 19.50 -25.16 -17.82
CA PHE A 104 18.91 -26.29 -17.10
C PHE A 104 18.67 -25.95 -15.61
N VAL A 105 19.71 -25.52 -14.89
CA VAL A 105 19.58 -25.17 -13.46
C VAL A 105 18.64 -23.98 -13.25
N LEU A 106 18.67 -22.98 -14.14
CA LEU A 106 17.73 -21.87 -14.07
C LEU A 106 16.28 -22.36 -14.18
N ASN A 107 15.99 -23.23 -15.15
CA ASN A 107 14.64 -23.76 -15.34
C ASN A 107 14.18 -24.61 -14.14
N GLU A 108 15.06 -25.44 -13.58
CA GLU A 108 14.76 -26.20 -12.35
C GLU A 108 14.38 -25.26 -11.19
N ILE A 109 15.13 -24.16 -11.00
CA ILE A 109 14.79 -23.17 -9.97
C ILE A 109 13.46 -22.49 -10.29
N MET A 110 13.22 -22.08 -11.54
CA MET A 110 11.97 -21.43 -11.95
C MET A 110 10.74 -22.33 -11.79
N ASP A 111 10.88 -23.63 -11.99
CA ASP A 111 9.80 -24.59 -11.76
C ASP A 111 9.59 -24.85 -10.27
N ALA A 112 10.65 -24.93 -9.47
CA ALA A 112 10.55 -25.00 -8.01
C ALA A 112 9.89 -23.76 -7.41
N LEU A 113 10.09 -22.57 -7.98
CA LEU A 113 9.44 -21.33 -7.53
C LEU A 113 7.92 -21.31 -7.75
N LYS A 114 7.36 -22.20 -8.58
CA LYS A 114 5.91 -22.31 -8.81
C LYS A 114 5.24 -23.29 -7.84
N ASP A 115 6.02 -24.02 -7.05
CA ASP A 115 5.52 -24.98 -6.07
C ASP A 115 5.41 -24.29 -4.70
N ASP A 116 4.18 -24.02 -4.27
CA ASP A 116 3.88 -23.35 -2.99
C ASP A 116 4.38 -24.13 -1.75
N SER A 117 4.74 -25.41 -1.90
CA SER A 117 5.34 -26.20 -0.82
C SER A 117 6.84 -25.91 -0.64
N VAL A 118 7.49 -25.29 -1.64
CA VAL A 118 8.92 -24.96 -1.62
C VAL A 118 9.12 -23.55 -1.07
N ILE A 119 9.56 -23.48 0.19
CA ILE A 119 9.82 -22.20 0.88
C ILE A 119 11.28 -21.71 0.77
N VAL A 120 12.24 -22.60 0.51
CA VAL A 120 13.67 -22.27 0.49
C VAL A 120 14.40 -23.04 -0.61
N ILE A 121 15.16 -22.33 -1.44
CA ILE A 121 16.01 -22.91 -2.48
C ILE A 121 17.47 -22.49 -2.21
N GLY A 122 18.37 -23.47 -2.11
CA GLY A 122 19.80 -23.24 -1.91
C GLY A 122 20.61 -23.50 -3.18
N VAL A 123 21.41 -22.53 -3.63
CA VAL A 123 22.33 -22.68 -4.77
C VAL A 123 23.77 -22.80 -4.26
N HIS A 124 24.42 -23.94 -4.46
CA HIS A 124 25.79 -24.20 -4.01
C HIS A 124 26.73 -24.59 -5.17
N GLY A 125 28.04 -24.56 -4.93
CA GLY A 125 29.06 -24.89 -5.94
C GLY A 125 30.36 -24.13 -5.75
N VAL A 126 31.34 -24.39 -6.62
CA VAL A 126 32.69 -23.80 -6.57
C VAL A 126 32.64 -22.27 -6.62
N SER A 127 33.65 -21.61 -6.03
CA SER A 127 33.79 -20.16 -6.11
C SER A 127 33.94 -19.68 -7.56
N GLY A 128 33.44 -18.50 -7.88
CA GLY A 128 33.61 -17.89 -9.21
C GLY A 128 32.70 -18.42 -10.34
N VAL A 129 31.92 -19.48 -10.14
CA VAL A 129 31.02 -20.05 -11.18
C VAL A 129 29.79 -19.19 -11.49
N GLY A 130 29.62 -18.05 -10.80
CA GLY A 130 28.53 -17.11 -11.04
C GLY A 130 27.19 -17.49 -10.41
N LYS A 131 27.19 -18.12 -9.23
CA LYS A 131 25.96 -18.43 -8.46
C LYS A 131 25.12 -17.20 -8.19
N THR A 132 25.74 -16.13 -7.73
CA THR A 132 25.06 -14.83 -7.50
C THR A 132 24.48 -14.28 -8.80
N THR A 133 25.16 -14.45 -9.93
CA THR A 133 24.66 -14.05 -11.25
C THR A 133 23.43 -14.87 -11.65
N LEU A 134 23.43 -16.18 -11.38
CA LEU A 134 22.28 -17.06 -11.62
C LEU A 134 21.05 -16.63 -10.80
N VAL A 135 21.22 -16.39 -9.50
CA VAL A 135 20.11 -15.98 -8.62
C VAL A 135 19.53 -14.62 -9.05
N LYS A 136 20.37 -13.67 -9.50
CA LYS A 136 19.90 -12.39 -10.06
C LYS A 136 19.05 -12.57 -11.32
N GLU A 137 19.46 -13.48 -12.20
CA GLU A 137 18.71 -13.78 -13.42
C GLU A 137 17.39 -14.51 -13.13
N VAL A 138 17.38 -15.41 -12.15
CA VAL A 138 16.15 -16.05 -11.64
C VAL A 138 15.18 -14.99 -11.10
N ALA A 139 15.64 -14.10 -10.23
CA ALA A 139 14.81 -13.02 -9.67
C ALA A 139 14.22 -12.14 -10.77
N ARG A 140 15.03 -11.77 -11.78
CA ARG A 140 14.56 -11.02 -12.97
C ARG A 140 13.42 -11.74 -13.68
N ARG A 141 13.62 -13.02 -14.04
CA ARG A 141 12.61 -13.79 -14.79
C ARG A 141 11.37 -14.09 -13.96
N ALA A 142 11.51 -14.29 -12.66
CA ALA A 142 10.38 -14.49 -11.76
C ALA A 142 9.49 -13.23 -11.69
N MET A 143 10.10 -12.04 -11.64
CA MET A 143 9.38 -10.76 -11.70
C MET A 143 8.75 -10.51 -13.08
N GLU A 144 9.47 -10.79 -14.19
CA GLU A 144 8.93 -10.65 -15.55
C GLU A 144 7.79 -11.63 -15.86
N GLY A 145 7.86 -12.83 -15.27
CA GLY A 145 6.81 -13.84 -15.36
C GLY A 145 5.69 -13.65 -14.34
N GLU A 146 5.69 -12.55 -13.58
CA GLU A 146 4.70 -12.21 -12.55
C GLU A 146 4.48 -13.34 -11.52
N LEU A 147 5.51 -14.13 -11.22
CA LEU A 147 5.44 -15.19 -10.20
C LEU A 147 5.41 -14.63 -8.78
N PHE A 148 5.91 -13.41 -8.59
CA PHE A 148 5.91 -12.71 -7.31
C PHE A 148 5.58 -11.23 -7.51
N ASP A 149 4.88 -10.63 -6.55
CA ASP A 149 4.60 -9.19 -6.54
C ASP A 149 5.87 -8.35 -6.34
N SER A 150 6.87 -8.91 -5.67
CA SER A 150 8.12 -8.23 -5.34
C SER A 150 9.24 -9.23 -5.06
N ALA A 151 10.48 -8.82 -5.33
CA ALA A 151 11.68 -9.57 -5.00
C ALA A 151 12.75 -8.62 -4.45
N CYS A 152 13.47 -9.06 -3.42
CA CYS A 152 14.56 -8.31 -2.80
C CYS A 152 15.84 -9.16 -2.65
N MET A 153 17.00 -8.53 -2.65
CA MET A 153 18.31 -9.15 -2.53
C MET A 153 19.12 -8.53 -1.39
N ALA A 154 19.45 -9.32 -0.38
CA ALA A 154 20.33 -8.91 0.71
C ALA A 154 21.67 -9.65 0.66
N VAL A 155 22.75 -8.96 1.04
CA VAL A 155 24.09 -9.55 1.12
C VAL A 155 24.37 -9.94 2.56
N VAL A 156 24.53 -11.25 2.79
CA VAL A 156 24.93 -11.80 4.09
C VAL A 156 26.43 -12.12 4.06
N THR A 157 27.20 -11.46 4.91
CA THR A 157 28.64 -11.70 5.09
C THR A 157 28.90 -12.73 6.18
N GLN A 158 30.13 -13.26 6.26
CA GLN A 158 30.54 -14.22 7.30
C GLN A 158 30.29 -13.70 8.72
N THR A 159 30.50 -12.40 8.94
CA THR A 159 30.06 -11.70 10.14
C THR A 159 28.80 -10.92 9.76
N PRO A 160 27.59 -11.40 10.09
CA PRO A 160 26.36 -10.77 9.63
C PRO A 160 26.09 -9.48 10.41
N ASP A 161 25.89 -8.38 9.68
CA ASP A 161 25.29 -7.17 10.24
C ASP A 161 23.78 -7.24 10.01
N ILE A 162 23.06 -7.71 11.03
CA ILE A 162 21.61 -7.94 10.94
C ILE A 162 20.87 -6.63 10.65
N LYS A 163 21.35 -5.49 11.18
CA LYS A 163 20.73 -4.19 10.93
C LYS A 163 20.87 -3.83 9.45
N LYS A 164 22.07 -3.99 8.90
CA LYS A 164 22.34 -3.75 7.48
C LYS A 164 21.53 -4.67 6.56
N ILE A 165 21.39 -5.95 6.91
CA ILE A 165 20.57 -6.91 6.14
C ILE A 165 19.12 -6.47 6.12
N GLN A 166 18.54 -6.11 7.27
CA GLN A 166 17.17 -5.60 7.34
C GLN A 166 17.03 -4.28 6.57
N ASP A 167 17.98 -3.35 6.72
CA ASP A 167 17.98 -2.07 5.99
C ASP A 167 17.96 -2.32 4.47
N GLN A 168 18.77 -3.25 3.95
CA GLN A 168 18.77 -3.62 2.52
C GLN A 168 17.41 -4.16 2.04
N ILE A 169 16.81 -5.09 2.79
CA ILE A 169 15.49 -5.64 2.44
C ILE A 169 14.44 -4.52 2.46
N ALA A 170 14.47 -3.67 3.48
CA ALA A 170 13.52 -2.57 3.60
C ALA A 170 13.68 -1.52 2.50
N ASP A 171 14.91 -1.15 2.16
CA ASP A 171 15.18 -0.21 1.08
C ASP A 171 14.62 -0.72 -0.25
N GLU A 172 14.82 -2.02 -0.53
CA GLU A 172 14.33 -2.66 -1.74
C GLU A 172 12.80 -2.80 -1.79
N LEU A 173 12.15 -3.02 -0.64
CA LEU A 173 10.69 -3.07 -0.50
C LEU A 173 10.05 -1.69 -0.22
N ALA A 174 10.84 -0.60 -0.25
CA ALA A 174 10.47 0.76 0.18
C ALA A 174 9.76 0.85 1.55
N LEU A 175 10.17 -0.01 2.46
CA LEU A 175 9.80 0.02 3.88
C LEU A 175 10.67 1.05 4.61
N ARG A 176 10.16 1.58 5.72
CA ARG A 176 10.92 2.45 6.61
C ARG A 176 10.77 1.95 8.03
N PHE A 177 11.90 1.68 8.67
CA PHE A 177 11.94 1.34 10.08
C PHE A 177 12.07 2.61 10.92
N GLU A 178 11.10 2.85 11.81
CA GLU A 178 11.17 3.93 12.79
C GLU A 178 11.80 3.44 14.11
N GLU A 179 11.75 2.13 14.36
CA GLU A 179 12.20 1.53 15.61
C GLU A 179 13.66 1.10 15.57
N LYS A 180 14.30 1.13 16.74
CA LYS A 180 15.70 0.73 16.92
C LYS A 180 15.87 -0.78 17.20
N SER A 181 14.81 -1.46 17.65
CA SER A 181 14.89 -2.87 18.03
C SER A 181 14.91 -3.78 16.82
N MET A 182 15.91 -4.67 16.77
CA MET A 182 16.09 -5.64 15.69
C MET A 182 14.92 -6.61 15.53
N ALA A 183 14.32 -7.03 16.66
CA ALA A 183 13.18 -7.94 16.65
C ALA A 183 11.93 -7.29 16.05
N VAL A 184 11.68 -6.01 16.38
CA VAL A 184 10.50 -5.31 15.86
C VAL A 184 10.66 -4.99 14.38
N ARG A 185 11.87 -4.58 13.98
CA ARG A 185 12.22 -4.43 12.56
C ARG A 185 12.03 -5.74 11.77
N ALA A 186 12.42 -6.89 12.34
CA ALA A 186 12.19 -8.19 11.70
C ALA A 186 10.70 -8.50 11.54
N SER A 187 9.88 -8.22 12.57
CA SER A 187 8.43 -8.43 12.52
C SER A 187 7.69 -7.55 11.50
N GLN A 188 8.34 -6.50 10.99
CA GLN A 188 7.80 -5.64 9.94
C GLN A 188 8.14 -6.11 8.52
N LEU A 189 8.96 -7.17 8.39
CA LEU A 189 9.32 -7.81 7.13
C LEU A 189 8.45 -9.05 6.82
N CYS A 190 7.64 -9.52 7.77
CA CYS A 190 6.81 -10.72 7.67
C CYS A 190 5.33 -10.40 7.96
#